data_AF-A0A847BGD7-F1
#
_entry.id   AF-A0A847BGD7-F1
#
_cell.length_a   1.000
_cell.length_b   1.000
_cell.length_c   1.000
_cell.angle_alpha   90.00
_cell.angle_beta   90.00
_cell.angle_gamma   90.00
#
_symmetry.space_group_name_H-M   'P 1'
#
loop_
_entity.id
_entity.type
_entity.pdbx_description
1 polymer ?
#
loop_
_entity_poly.entity_id
_entity_poly.type
_entity_poly.pdbx_seq_one_letter_code
_entity_poly.pdbx_strand_id
1 'polypeptide(L)'
;AAALTAARRGHRVVLFEREQELGGQFNLARKIPGKEEFDETLRYFEVMLAKYGVTVKLGCEADLQALRDFDAVVLATGVRPRRLELPGVEHAKVLSYPEAILNPEQVGQRVAIIGAGGIGFDVAELLTHVGQPALDREAWCAEWGVDLNVTERGGLRRPELPETPRQVYLLQRKSSKPGKGLGKSTGWVHRLSLRHRGVEALAGCEYVSIDDAGLHIRIQEESRLLEVDSVVICAGQDPVRELLEPLKQAGVAVQLIGGADEAAELDAKRAIEQGTRIAAGL
;
A
#
# COMPACT_ATOMS: atom_id res chain seq x y z
N ALA A 1 -1.28 -0.18 17.43
CA ALA A 1 -1.59 -1.44 18.15
C ALA A 1 -0.76 -1.61 19.43
N ALA A 2 0.56 -1.83 19.35
CA ALA A 2 1.41 -2.06 20.52
C ALA A 2 1.30 -0.98 21.60
N ALA A 3 1.43 0.30 21.22
CA ALA A 3 1.33 1.43 22.15
C ALA A 3 0.01 1.44 22.94
N LEU A 4 -1.12 1.29 22.24
CA LEU A 4 -2.45 1.23 22.86
C LEU A 4 -2.57 0.03 23.81
N THR A 5 -2.14 -1.15 23.39
CA THR A 5 -2.24 -2.37 24.21
C THR A 5 -1.37 -2.29 25.45
N ALA A 6 -0.15 -1.76 25.35
CA ALA A 6 0.74 -1.57 26.49
C ALA A 6 0.19 -0.51 27.47
N ALA A 7 -0.32 0.61 26.97
CA ALA A 7 -0.93 1.64 27.83
C ALA A 7 -2.17 1.11 28.57
N ARG A 8 -3.00 0.29 27.91
CA ARG A 8 -4.13 -0.39 28.55
C ARG A 8 -3.73 -1.33 29.69
N ARG A 9 -2.49 -1.82 29.69
CA ARG A 9 -1.92 -2.68 30.74
C ARG A 9 -1.24 -1.90 31.85
N GLY A 10 -1.14 -0.57 31.73
CA GLY A 10 -0.55 0.31 32.74
C GLY A 10 0.90 0.73 32.47
N HIS A 11 1.48 0.36 31.32
CA HIS A 11 2.81 0.84 30.96
C HIS A 11 2.76 2.34 30.59
N ARG A 12 3.81 3.08 30.94
CA ARG A 12 4.02 4.44 30.44
C ARG A 12 4.58 4.35 29.02
N VAL A 13 3.77 4.78 28.04
CA VAL A 13 4.13 4.66 26.62
C VAL A 13 4.41 6.03 26.02
N VAL A 14 5.54 6.14 25.32
CA VAL A 14 5.84 7.24 24.40
C VAL A 14 5.89 6.67 22.99
N LEU A 15 5.10 7.23 22.08
CA LEU A 15 5.07 6.86 20.67
C LEU A 15 5.72 7.98 19.86
N PHE A 16 6.79 7.66 19.13
CA PHE A 16 7.46 8.56 18.21
C PHE A 16 6.99 8.27 16.78
N GLU A 17 6.69 9.32 16.03
CA GLU A 17 6.32 9.28 14.62
C GLU A 17 7.02 10.45 13.91
N ARG A 18 7.71 10.15 12.82
CA ARG A 18 8.48 11.14 12.06
C ARG A 18 7.56 12.09 11.29
N GLU A 19 6.40 11.59 10.85
CA GLU A 19 5.42 12.38 10.10
C GLU A 19 4.56 13.24 11.03
N GLN A 20 3.83 14.19 10.46
CA GLN A 20 2.94 15.10 11.21
C GLN A 20 1.60 14.48 11.61
N GLU A 21 1.32 13.25 11.21
CA GLU A 21 0.10 12.51 11.54
C GLU A 21 0.43 11.03 11.79
N LEU A 22 -0.42 10.36 12.57
CA LEU A 22 -0.35 8.91 12.76
C LEU A 22 -0.81 8.19 11.49
N GLY A 23 -0.40 6.93 11.34
CA GLY A 23 -1.02 5.99 10.40
C GLY A 23 -0.05 5.25 9.49
N GLY A 24 1.14 5.80 9.23
CA GLY A 24 2.12 5.20 8.35
C GLY A 24 1.51 4.81 7.00
N GLN A 25 1.63 3.56 6.59
CA GLN A 25 1.08 3.09 5.31
C GLN A 25 -0.46 3.16 5.20
N PHE A 26 -1.21 3.25 6.31
CA PHE A 26 -2.64 3.49 6.21
C PHE A 26 -2.96 4.86 5.59
N ASN A 27 -2.08 5.86 5.74
CA ASN A 27 -2.27 7.15 5.10
C ASN A 27 -2.17 7.08 3.57
N LEU A 28 -1.44 6.08 3.04
CA LEU A 28 -1.45 5.76 1.62
C LEU A 28 -2.69 4.92 1.25
N ALA A 29 -3.00 3.91 2.07
CA ALA A 29 -4.10 2.98 1.78
C ALA A 29 -5.47 3.66 1.72
N ARG A 30 -5.73 4.65 2.60
CA ARG A 30 -6.99 5.42 2.62
C ARG A 30 -7.21 6.29 1.38
N LYS A 31 -6.16 6.56 0.59
CA LYS A 31 -6.26 7.33 -0.67
C LYS A 31 -6.76 6.48 -1.83
N ILE A 32 -6.77 5.16 -1.68
CA ILE A 32 -7.19 4.24 -2.73
C ILE A 32 -8.73 4.19 -2.75
N PRO A 33 -9.38 4.37 -3.92
CA PRO A 33 -10.83 4.27 -4.04
C PRO A 33 -11.36 2.92 -3.51
N GLY A 34 -12.40 2.98 -2.67
CA GLY A 34 -12.98 1.80 -2.00
C GLY A 34 -12.25 1.35 -0.73
N LYS A 35 -11.29 2.14 -0.24
CA LYS A 35 -10.54 1.90 1.01
C LYS A 35 -10.62 3.05 2.01
N GLU A 36 -11.63 3.92 1.85
CA GLU A 36 -11.89 5.09 2.68
C GLU A 36 -12.12 4.69 4.16
N GLU A 37 -12.66 3.49 4.41
CA GLU A 37 -12.88 2.95 5.77
C GLU A 37 -11.60 2.88 6.62
N PHE A 38 -10.40 2.97 6.02
CA PHE A 38 -9.17 3.07 6.81
C PHE A 38 -9.07 4.36 7.63
N ASP A 39 -9.79 5.43 7.25
CA ASP A 39 -9.91 6.63 8.09
C ASP A 39 -10.52 6.30 9.47
N GLU A 40 -11.48 5.38 9.54
CA GLU A 40 -12.09 4.96 10.80
C GLU A 40 -11.12 4.21 11.72
N THR A 41 -10.18 3.46 11.12
CA THR A 41 -9.13 2.79 11.89
C THR A 41 -8.15 3.79 12.50
N LEU A 42 -7.78 4.83 11.75
CA LEU A 42 -6.92 5.91 12.23
C LEU A 42 -7.62 6.71 13.33
N ARG A 43 -8.86 7.14 13.08
CA ARG A 43 -9.70 7.82 14.07
C ARG A 43 -9.82 7.01 15.37
N TYR A 44 -10.03 5.70 15.27
CA TYR A 44 -10.07 4.82 16.44
C TYR A 44 -8.76 4.88 17.23
N PHE A 45 -7.60 4.73 16.57
CA PHE A 45 -6.32 4.73 17.27
C PHE A 45 -6.00 6.10 17.88
N GLU A 46 -6.28 7.21 17.19
CA GLU A 46 -6.09 8.56 17.74
C GLU A 46 -6.87 8.75 19.04
N VAL A 47 -8.18 8.46 19.03
CA VAL A 47 -9.04 8.59 20.20
C VAL A 47 -8.57 7.67 21.33
N MET A 48 -8.18 6.44 21.02
CA MET A 48 -7.81 5.46 22.04
C MET A 48 -6.43 5.72 22.62
N LEU A 49 -5.46 6.19 21.83
CA LEU A 49 -4.15 6.58 22.35
C LEU A 49 -4.28 7.75 23.33
N ALA A 50 -5.11 8.76 22.99
CA ALA A 50 -5.42 9.87 23.88
C ALA A 50 -6.14 9.39 25.16
N LYS A 51 -7.17 8.55 25.02
CA LYS A 51 -7.94 7.99 26.15
C LYS A 51 -7.07 7.25 27.16
N TYR A 52 -6.04 6.54 26.70
CA TYR A 52 -5.13 5.78 27.56
C TYR A 52 -3.83 6.51 27.89
N GLY A 53 -3.75 7.82 27.63
CA GLY A 53 -2.64 8.67 28.06
C GLY A 53 -1.30 8.34 27.40
N VAL A 54 -1.30 7.79 26.18
CA VAL A 54 -0.07 7.60 25.41
C VAL A 54 0.50 8.97 25.05
N THR A 55 1.78 9.19 25.35
CA THR A 55 2.48 10.41 24.92
C THR A 55 2.87 10.25 23.46
N VAL A 56 2.16 10.90 22.55
CA VAL A 56 2.45 10.87 21.11
C VAL A 56 3.34 12.07 20.73
N LYS A 57 4.46 11.80 20.05
CA LYS A 57 5.38 12.80 19.51
C LYS A 57 5.42 12.67 17.99
N LEU A 58 4.64 13.53 17.32
CA LEU A 58 4.60 13.68 15.86
C LEU A 58 5.73 14.61 15.41
N GLY A 59 6.11 14.53 14.13
CA GLY A 59 7.21 15.33 13.57
C GLY A 59 8.56 15.03 14.24
N CYS A 60 8.70 13.84 14.85
CA CYS A 60 9.81 13.49 15.71
C CYS A 60 10.38 12.13 15.29
N GLU A 61 11.43 12.17 14.48
CA GLU A 61 12.24 11.00 14.20
C GLU A 61 13.06 10.63 15.44
N ALA A 62 12.83 9.43 15.98
CA ALA A 62 13.55 8.96 17.16
C ALA A 62 14.96 8.52 16.77
N ASP A 63 15.96 8.93 17.55
CA ASP A 63 17.34 8.45 17.44
C ASP A 63 17.73 7.59 18.65
N LEU A 64 18.96 7.07 18.66
CA LEU A 64 19.48 6.29 19.78
C LEU A 64 19.40 7.06 21.11
N GLN A 65 19.71 8.36 21.09
CA GLN A 65 19.78 9.19 22.28
C GLN A 65 18.39 9.39 22.90
N ALA A 66 17.35 9.54 22.08
CA ALA A 66 15.98 9.64 22.52
C ALA A 66 15.45 8.32 23.11
N LEU A 67 16.00 7.18 22.69
CA LEU A 67 15.48 5.85 23.00
C LEU A 67 16.24 5.11 24.12
N ARG A 68 17.50 5.47 24.39
CA ARG A 68 18.40 4.71 25.29
C ARG A 68 17.93 4.62 26.76
N ASP A 69 17.13 5.59 27.21
CA ASP A 69 16.71 5.69 28.62
C ASP A 69 15.34 4.99 28.88
N PHE A 70 14.79 4.29 27.88
CA PHE A 70 13.57 3.49 28.03
C PHE A 70 13.87 2.06 28.49
N ASP A 71 13.04 1.51 29.39
CA ASP A 71 13.17 0.13 29.87
C ASP A 71 13.05 -0.91 28.73
N ALA A 72 12.23 -0.60 27.72
CA ALA A 72 12.04 -1.42 26.54
C ALA A 72 11.68 -0.55 25.34
N VAL A 73 12.15 -0.96 24.15
CA VAL A 73 11.87 -0.30 22.88
C VAL A 73 11.20 -1.29 21.91
N VAL A 74 10.07 -0.87 21.35
CA VAL A 74 9.40 -1.60 20.27
C VAL A 74 9.60 -0.83 18.96
N LEU A 75 10.44 -1.37 18.08
CA LEU A 75 10.69 -0.81 16.76
C LEU A 75 9.58 -1.22 15.78
N ALA A 76 8.76 -0.25 15.43
CA ALA A 76 7.66 -0.36 14.48
C ALA A 76 7.87 0.52 13.24
N THR A 77 9.14 0.69 12.83
CA THR A 77 9.64 1.63 11.81
C THR A 77 9.21 1.35 10.37
N GLY A 78 8.37 0.34 10.15
CA GLY A 78 7.75 0.08 8.87
C GLY A 78 8.73 -0.42 7.80
N VAL A 79 8.48 0.00 6.57
CA VAL A 79 9.18 -0.45 5.36
C VAL A 79 9.42 0.73 4.43
N ARG A 80 10.30 0.53 3.45
CA ARG A 80 10.47 1.41 2.28
C ARG A 80 10.21 0.66 0.98
N PRO A 81 9.82 1.33 -0.11
CA PRO A 81 9.78 0.72 -1.44
C PRO A 81 11.12 0.05 -1.76
N ARG A 82 11.07 -1.18 -2.29
CA ARG A 82 12.27 -1.89 -2.71
C ARG A 82 12.89 -1.19 -3.93
N ARG A 83 14.20 -0.95 -3.88
CA ARG A 83 14.93 -0.48 -5.05
C ARG A 83 15.07 -1.60 -6.07
N LEU A 84 14.71 -1.31 -7.31
CA LEU A 84 14.83 -2.26 -8.41
C LEU A 84 16.18 -2.09 -9.10
N GLU A 85 16.90 -3.19 -9.32
CA GLU A 85 18.04 -3.20 -10.23
C GLU A 85 17.50 -3.35 -11.67
N LEU A 86 17.40 -2.23 -12.37
CA LEU A 86 16.93 -2.14 -13.75
C LEU A 86 17.64 -0.96 -14.44
N PRO A 87 18.26 -1.14 -15.61
CA PRO A 87 18.80 -0.02 -16.37
C PRO A 87 17.75 1.07 -16.60
N GLY A 88 18.08 2.31 -16.23
CA GLY A 88 17.16 3.45 -16.31
C GLY A 88 16.14 3.56 -15.16
N VAL A 89 16.32 2.82 -14.04
CA VAL A 89 15.42 2.95 -12.88
C VAL A 89 15.38 4.36 -12.27
N GLU A 90 16.43 5.16 -12.47
CA GLU A 90 16.49 6.56 -12.02
C GLU A 90 15.98 7.56 -13.09
N HIS A 91 15.38 7.06 -14.18
CA HIS A 91 14.84 7.91 -15.24
C HIS A 91 13.68 8.76 -14.71
N ALA A 92 13.51 9.99 -15.23
CA ALA A 92 12.47 10.93 -14.79
C ALA A 92 11.01 10.44 -14.96
N LYS A 93 10.80 9.34 -15.67
CA LYS A 93 9.49 8.68 -15.83
C LYS A 93 9.17 7.78 -14.63
N VAL A 94 10.14 7.45 -13.79
CA VAL A 94 9.99 6.46 -12.73
C VAL A 94 9.48 7.14 -11.47
N LEU A 95 8.40 6.59 -10.91
CA LEU A 95 7.88 6.97 -9.60
C LEU A 95 7.82 5.75 -8.69
N SER A 96 8.05 5.95 -7.40
CA SER A 96 7.69 4.97 -6.38
C SER A 96 6.17 4.95 -6.15
N TYR A 97 5.63 3.85 -5.63
CA TYR A 97 4.19 3.79 -5.32
C TYR A 97 3.73 4.87 -4.31
N PRO A 98 4.51 5.27 -3.27
CA PRO A 98 4.09 6.39 -2.42
C PRO A 98 3.98 7.70 -3.18
N GLU A 99 4.94 8.02 -4.06
CA GLU A 99 4.91 9.25 -4.87
C GLU A 99 3.68 9.28 -5.78
N ALA A 100 3.40 8.16 -6.46
CA ALA A 100 2.24 8.02 -7.34
C ALA A 100 0.90 8.09 -6.58
N ILE A 101 0.84 7.60 -5.34
CA ILE A 101 -0.37 7.66 -4.51
C ILE A 101 -0.60 9.07 -3.94
N LEU A 102 0.48 9.72 -3.50
CA LEU A 102 0.41 11.04 -2.88
C LEU A 102 0.20 12.16 -3.91
N ASN A 103 0.73 11.98 -5.13
CA ASN A 103 0.70 12.98 -6.21
C ASN A 103 0.23 12.35 -7.53
N PRO A 104 -1.00 11.83 -7.60
CA PRO A 104 -1.49 11.15 -8.80
C PRO A 104 -1.49 12.06 -10.04
N GLU A 105 -1.59 13.37 -9.88
CA GLU A 105 -1.49 14.37 -10.95
C GLU A 105 -0.12 14.43 -11.64
N GLN A 106 0.94 13.94 -10.98
CA GLN A 106 2.28 13.83 -11.59
C GLN A 106 2.42 12.58 -12.47
N VAL A 107 1.48 11.64 -12.38
CA VAL A 107 1.48 10.41 -13.19
C VAL A 107 0.81 10.69 -14.54
N GLY A 108 1.56 10.44 -15.61
CA GLY A 108 1.14 10.68 -17.00
C GLY A 108 -0.04 9.82 -17.47
N GLN A 109 -0.39 9.97 -18.76
CA GLN A 109 -1.60 9.37 -19.33
C GLN A 109 -1.46 7.88 -19.63
N ARG A 110 -0.27 7.45 -20.07
CA ARG A 110 0.08 6.05 -20.31
C ARG A 110 1.04 5.58 -19.22
N VAL A 111 0.66 4.54 -18.47
CA VAL A 111 1.38 4.13 -17.25
C VAL A 111 1.73 2.65 -17.30
N ALA A 112 2.97 2.31 -16.98
CA ALA A 112 3.37 0.95 -16.66
C ALA A 112 3.56 0.79 -15.14
N ILE A 113 2.88 -0.18 -14.54
CA ILE A 113 3.02 -0.51 -13.12
C ILE A 113 3.83 -1.81 -12.99
N ILE A 114 5.04 -1.71 -12.46
CA ILE A 114 5.91 -2.86 -12.21
C ILE A 114 5.54 -3.50 -10.87
N GLY A 115 4.83 -4.63 -10.92
CA GLY A 115 4.47 -5.45 -9.77
C GLY A 115 2.96 -5.56 -9.58
N ALA A 116 2.38 -6.72 -9.91
CA ALA A 116 0.95 -6.99 -9.80
C ALA A 116 0.52 -7.63 -8.45
N GLY A 117 1.12 -7.18 -7.35
CA GLY A 117 0.70 -7.51 -5.98
C GLY A 117 -0.39 -6.57 -5.46
N GLY A 118 -0.70 -6.63 -4.15
CA GLY A 118 -1.73 -5.78 -3.53
C GLY A 118 -1.54 -4.29 -3.82
N ILE A 119 -0.33 -3.76 -3.60
CA ILE A 119 0.00 -2.35 -3.87
C ILE A 119 -0.17 -1.99 -5.35
N GLY A 120 0.26 -2.86 -6.27
CA GLY A 120 0.13 -2.58 -7.70
C GLY A 120 -1.32 -2.56 -8.18
N PHE A 121 -2.17 -3.42 -7.61
CA PHE A 121 -3.62 -3.35 -7.84
C PHE A 121 -4.20 -2.05 -7.27
N ASP A 122 -3.82 -1.66 -6.06
CA ASP A 122 -4.27 -0.41 -5.44
C ASP A 122 -3.88 0.83 -6.26
N VAL A 123 -2.63 0.90 -6.73
CA VAL A 123 -2.16 1.98 -7.61
C VAL A 123 -2.92 1.96 -8.94
N ALA A 124 -3.16 0.79 -9.52
CA ALA A 124 -3.93 0.68 -10.75
C ALA A 124 -5.38 1.18 -10.53
N GLU A 125 -6.03 0.81 -9.42
CA GLU A 125 -7.36 1.32 -9.08
C GLU A 125 -7.32 2.84 -8.96
N LEU A 126 -6.41 3.40 -8.17
CA LEU A 126 -6.27 4.85 -8.00
C LEU A 126 -6.12 5.59 -9.33
N LEU A 127 -5.23 5.10 -10.20
CA LEU A 127 -4.90 5.80 -11.44
C LEU A 127 -5.97 5.68 -12.53
N THR A 128 -6.89 4.73 -12.40
CA THR A 128 -7.96 4.45 -13.36
C THR A 128 -9.35 4.89 -12.90
N HIS A 129 -9.49 5.39 -11.68
CA HIS A 129 -10.74 5.92 -11.16
C HIS A 129 -10.95 7.40 -11.49
N VAL A 130 -12.21 7.77 -11.70
CA VAL A 130 -12.69 9.16 -11.69
C VAL A 130 -13.57 9.35 -10.45
N GLY A 131 -13.26 10.35 -9.63
CA GLY A 131 -14.00 10.59 -8.38
C GLY A 131 -13.91 9.43 -7.38
N GLN A 132 -14.95 9.26 -6.56
CA GLN A 132 -15.05 8.21 -5.55
C GLN A 132 -16.37 7.43 -5.73
N PRO A 133 -16.50 6.61 -6.78
CA PRO A 133 -17.75 5.94 -7.13
C PRO A 133 -18.23 4.97 -6.04
N ALA A 134 -17.35 4.45 -5.19
CA ALA A 134 -17.74 3.61 -4.05
C ALA A 134 -18.60 4.35 -3.01
N LEU A 135 -18.49 5.68 -2.93
CA LEU A 135 -19.31 6.52 -2.04
C LEU A 135 -20.58 7.02 -2.71
N ASP A 136 -20.69 6.87 -4.03
CA ASP A 136 -21.89 7.17 -4.79
C ASP A 136 -22.66 5.88 -5.09
N ARG A 137 -23.72 5.65 -4.31
CA ARG A 137 -24.54 4.44 -4.44
C ARG A 137 -25.10 4.25 -5.85
N GLU A 138 -25.49 5.33 -6.53
CA GLU A 138 -26.10 5.24 -7.86
C GLU A 138 -25.05 4.88 -8.91
N ALA A 139 -23.91 5.56 -8.89
CA ALA A 139 -22.78 5.26 -9.76
C ALA A 139 -22.27 3.83 -9.55
N TRP A 140 -22.15 3.39 -8.30
CA TRP A 140 -21.78 2.00 -7.98
C TRP A 140 -22.80 0.99 -8.54
N CYS A 141 -24.10 1.24 -8.40
CA CYS A 141 -25.13 0.37 -8.95
C CYS A 141 -25.11 0.33 -10.49
N ALA A 142 -24.78 1.44 -11.15
CA ALA A 142 -24.61 1.48 -12.61
C ALA A 142 -23.39 0.66 -13.05
N GLU A 143 -22.24 0.87 -12.41
CA GLU A 143 -21.00 0.15 -12.71
C GLU A 143 -21.15 -1.37 -12.53
N TRP A 144 -21.83 -1.80 -11.47
CA TRP A 144 -21.97 -3.21 -11.12
C TRP A 144 -23.23 -3.88 -11.69
N GLY A 145 -24.07 -3.13 -12.40
CA GLY A 145 -25.30 -3.67 -12.97
C GLY A 145 -26.32 -4.08 -11.91
N VAL A 146 -26.41 -3.34 -10.81
CA VAL A 146 -27.39 -3.56 -9.74
C VAL A 146 -28.64 -2.72 -9.99
N ASP A 147 -29.80 -3.36 -9.98
CA ASP A 147 -31.11 -2.73 -10.00
C ASP A 147 -31.78 -2.85 -8.63
N LEU A 148 -31.77 -1.76 -7.87
CA LEU A 148 -32.34 -1.69 -6.52
C LEU A 148 -33.88 -1.77 -6.51
N ASN A 149 -34.55 -1.52 -7.64
CA ASN A 149 -36.00 -1.66 -7.76
C ASN A 149 -36.42 -3.10 -8.05
N VAL A 150 -35.47 -3.99 -8.36
CA VAL A 150 -35.70 -5.41 -8.63
C VAL A 150 -36.73 -5.61 -9.76
N THR A 151 -36.61 -4.80 -10.82
CA THR A 151 -37.49 -4.87 -12.00
C THR A 151 -37.22 -6.11 -12.84
N GLU A 152 -35.99 -6.61 -12.80
CA GLU A 152 -35.55 -7.85 -13.44
C GLU A 152 -35.18 -8.93 -12.41
N ARG A 153 -35.20 -10.20 -12.83
CA ARG A 153 -34.90 -11.34 -11.96
C ARG A 153 -33.53 -11.16 -11.29
N GLY A 154 -33.51 -11.16 -9.96
CA GLY A 154 -32.29 -11.06 -9.17
C GLY A 154 -31.74 -9.65 -9.02
N GLY A 155 -32.48 -8.61 -9.44
CA GLY A 155 -32.05 -7.21 -9.31
C GLY A 155 -30.83 -6.88 -10.16
N LEU A 156 -30.75 -7.46 -11.37
CA LEU A 156 -29.62 -7.30 -12.27
C LEU A 156 -30.02 -6.48 -13.50
N ARG A 157 -29.17 -5.52 -13.86
CA ARG A 157 -29.20 -4.79 -15.13
C ARG A 157 -27.84 -4.90 -15.83
N ARG A 158 -27.75 -4.44 -17.07
CA ARG A 158 -26.47 -4.42 -17.79
C ARG A 158 -25.50 -3.45 -17.08
N PRO A 159 -24.26 -3.90 -16.74
CA PRO A 159 -23.23 -3.02 -16.21
C PRO A 159 -22.85 -1.91 -17.18
N GLU A 160 -22.66 -0.70 -16.67
CA GLU A 160 -22.12 0.44 -17.41
C GLU A 160 -20.62 0.54 -17.15
N LEU A 161 -19.80 0.54 -18.20
CA LEU A 161 -18.35 0.65 -18.03
C LEU A 161 -17.98 2.08 -17.62
N PRO A 162 -17.19 2.27 -16.56
CA PRO A 162 -16.82 3.60 -16.09
C PRO A 162 -15.83 4.26 -17.06
N GLU A 163 -15.82 5.59 -17.07
CA GLU A 163 -14.75 6.36 -17.71
C GLU A 163 -13.40 6.05 -17.04
N THR A 164 -12.35 5.95 -17.85
CA THR A 164 -10.99 5.68 -17.37
C THR A 164 -10.06 6.79 -17.83
N PRO A 165 -9.41 7.55 -16.92
CA PRO A 165 -8.63 8.72 -17.27
C PRO A 165 -7.23 8.39 -17.81
N ARG A 166 -6.75 7.14 -17.68
CA ARG A 166 -5.39 6.72 -18.04
C ARG A 166 -5.38 5.34 -18.68
N GLN A 167 -4.43 5.12 -19.60
CA GLN A 167 -4.11 3.78 -20.08
C GLN A 167 -3.08 3.14 -19.13
N VAL A 168 -3.40 1.97 -18.55
CA VAL A 168 -2.54 1.32 -17.56
C VAL A 168 -2.17 -0.10 -17.98
N TYR A 169 -0.87 -0.39 -17.94
CA TYR A 169 -0.29 -1.73 -18.01
C TYR A 169 0.10 -2.19 -16.61
N LEU A 170 -0.39 -3.36 -16.17
CA LEU A 170 -0.06 -3.95 -14.89
C LEU A 170 0.82 -5.18 -15.07
N LEU A 171 2.10 -5.09 -14.71
CA LEU A 171 3.11 -6.09 -15.07
C LEU A 171 3.54 -6.95 -13.88
N GLN A 172 3.86 -8.21 -14.15
CA GLN A 172 4.59 -9.07 -13.21
C GLN A 172 5.53 -10.07 -13.91
N ARG A 173 6.63 -10.40 -13.23
CA ARG A 173 7.57 -11.44 -13.66
C ARG A 173 6.99 -12.85 -13.62
N LYS A 174 6.11 -13.13 -12.64
CA LYS A 174 5.49 -14.45 -12.50
C LYS A 174 4.61 -14.74 -13.72
N SER A 175 4.68 -15.95 -14.26
CA SER A 175 3.81 -16.41 -15.36
C SER A 175 2.38 -16.74 -14.92
N SER A 176 2.15 -16.90 -13.61
CA SER A 176 0.80 -17.11 -13.07
C SER A 176 -0.11 -15.91 -13.33
N LYS A 177 -1.43 -16.10 -13.28
CA LYS A 177 -2.41 -15.01 -13.49
C LYS A 177 -2.16 -13.82 -12.55
N PRO A 178 -2.07 -12.57 -13.06
CA PRO A 178 -2.00 -11.37 -12.22
C PRO A 178 -3.13 -11.31 -11.20
N GLY A 179 -2.78 -10.98 -9.96
CA GLY A 179 -3.72 -10.94 -8.85
C GLY A 179 -4.16 -12.31 -8.30
N LYS A 180 -3.51 -13.42 -8.68
CA LYS A 180 -3.78 -14.76 -8.11
C LYS A 180 -3.59 -14.81 -6.59
N GLY A 181 -2.64 -14.04 -6.05
CA GLY A 181 -2.31 -13.97 -4.63
C GLY A 181 -3.12 -12.94 -3.83
N LEU A 182 -4.09 -12.25 -4.44
CA LEU A 182 -4.96 -11.32 -3.72
C LEU A 182 -5.90 -12.06 -2.76
N GLY A 183 -6.58 -11.31 -1.89
CA GLY A 183 -7.53 -11.86 -0.92
C GLY A 183 -8.55 -12.82 -1.54
N LYS A 184 -8.83 -13.92 -0.84
CA LYS A 184 -9.66 -15.02 -1.38
C LYS A 184 -11.07 -14.58 -1.78
N SER A 185 -11.68 -13.68 -1.00
CA SER A 185 -13.04 -13.17 -1.22
C SER A 185 -13.10 -11.80 -1.91
N THR A 186 -11.99 -11.07 -1.98
CA THR A 186 -11.94 -9.68 -2.49
C THR A 186 -11.14 -9.54 -3.77
N GLY A 187 -10.15 -10.39 -4.01
CA GLY A 187 -9.25 -10.27 -5.15
C GLY A 187 -9.95 -10.38 -6.50
N TRP A 188 -11.11 -11.05 -6.57
CA TRP A 188 -11.90 -11.10 -7.80
C TRP A 188 -12.57 -9.76 -8.12
N VAL A 189 -12.98 -8.99 -7.11
CA VAL A 189 -13.58 -7.67 -7.25
C VAL A 189 -12.58 -6.74 -7.93
N HIS A 190 -11.35 -6.64 -7.41
CA HIS A 190 -10.30 -5.80 -7.99
C HIS A 190 -9.92 -6.20 -9.41
N ARG A 191 -9.79 -7.51 -9.68
CA ARG A 191 -9.50 -7.99 -11.04
C ARG A 191 -10.62 -7.64 -12.03
N LEU A 192 -11.87 -7.64 -11.58
CA LEU A 192 -13.00 -7.28 -12.43
C LEU A 192 -13.10 -5.75 -12.61
N SER A 193 -12.91 -4.98 -11.54
CA SER A 193 -12.83 -3.51 -11.56
C SER A 193 -11.80 -3.01 -12.57
N LEU A 194 -10.56 -3.52 -12.48
CA LEU A 194 -9.50 -3.14 -13.42
C LEU A 194 -9.78 -3.58 -14.86
N ARG A 195 -10.49 -4.70 -15.05
CA ARG A 195 -10.93 -5.13 -16.38
C ARG A 195 -12.00 -4.20 -16.96
N HIS A 196 -12.95 -3.75 -16.15
CA HIS A 196 -13.96 -2.77 -16.57
C HIS A 196 -13.31 -1.45 -17.00
N ARG A 197 -12.18 -1.10 -16.37
CA ARG A 197 -11.35 0.08 -16.69
C ARG A 197 -10.29 -0.18 -17.77
N GLY A 198 -10.34 -1.31 -18.47
CA GLY A 198 -9.46 -1.59 -19.60
C GLY A 198 -7.97 -1.76 -19.26
N VAL A 199 -7.61 -2.07 -18.01
CA VAL A 199 -6.22 -2.31 -17.62
C VAL A 199 -5.66 -3.57 -18.31
N GLU A 200 -4.52 -3.42 -19.00
CA GLU A 200 -3.82 -4.52 -19.65
C GLU A 200 -2.86 -5.18 -18.65
N ALA A 201 -3.23 -6.37 -18.15
CA ALA A 201 -2.40 -7.11 -17.21
C ALA A 201 -1.45 -8.07 -17.95
N LEU A 202 -0.14 -7.88 -17.78
CA LEU A 202 0.91 -8.66 -18.42
C LEU A 202 1.64 -9.54 -17.39
N ALA A 203 1.82 -10.82 -17.73
CA ALA A 203 2.50 -11.81 -16.88
C ALA A 203 3.69 -12.43 -17.61
N GLY A 204 4.64 -12.97 -16.86
CA GLY A 204 5.86 -13.55 -17.43
C GLY A 204 6.79 -12.50 -18.04
N CYS A 205 6.71 -11.24 -17.60
CA CYS A 205 7.53 -10.17 -18.13
C CYS A 205 8.95 -10.22 -17.58
N GLU A 206 9.94 -10.11 -18.45
CA GLU A 206 11.27 -9.65 -18.10
C GLU A 206 11.34 -8.14 -18.33
N TYR A 207 11.91 -7.39 -17.38
CA TYR A 207 12.10 -5.95 -17.51
C TYR A 207 13.52 -5.70 -17.99
N VAL A 208 13.68 -5.02 -19.13
CA VAL A 208 14.97 -4.87 -19.80
C VAL A 208 15.60 -3.51 -19.47
N SER A 209 14.89 -2.42 -19.72
CA SER A 209 15.36 -1.06 -19.47
C SER A 209 14.21 -0.05 -19.46
N ILE A 210 14.49 1.15 -18.95
CA ILE A 210 13.61 2.32 -19.04
C ILE A 210 14.40 3.46 -19.70
N ASP A 211 13.81 4.13 -20.68
CA ASP A 211 14.38 5.29 -21.37
C ASP A 211 13.29 6.30 -21.79
N ASP A 212 13.66 7.28 -22.61
CA ASP A 212 12.75 8.32 -23.11
C ASP A 212 11.56 7.75 -23.90
N ALA A 213 11.74 6.60 -24.57
CA ALA A 213 10.69 5.97 -25.34
C ALA A 213 9.70 5.22 -24.44
N GLY A 214 10.14 4.69 -23.30
CA GLY A 214 9.27 4.08 -22.29
C GLY A 214 9.89 2.89 -21.57
N LEU A 215 9.07 1.86 -21.30
CA LEU A 215 9.50 0.63 -20.63
C LEU A 215 9.73 -0.48 -21.65
N HIS A 216 10.96 -0.97 -21.74
CA HIS A 216 11.33 -2.11 -22.57
C HIS A 216 11.16 -3.40 -21.77
N ILE A 217 10.37 -4.33 -22.30
CA ILE A 217 10.12 -5.64 -21.71
C ILE A 217 10.37 -6.77 -22.71
N ARG A 218 10.48 -7.99 -22.18
CA ARG A 218 10.45 -9.22 -22.98
C ARG A 218 9.40 -10.16 -22.43
N ILE A 219 8.62 -10.80 -23.31
CA ILE A 219 7.63 -11.82 -22.97
C ILE A 219 7.84 -12.99 -23.93
N GLN A 220 8.14 -14.19 -23.42
CA GLN A 220 8.36 -15.39 -24.24
C GLN A 220 9.35 -15.15 -25.41
N GLU A 221 10.49 -14.51 -25.10
CA GLU A 221 11.56 -14.13 -26.05
C GLU A 221 11.25 -12.94 -26.99
N GLU A 222 10.00 -12.50 -27.09
CA GLU A 222 9.63 -11.32 -27.87
C GLU A 222 9.89 -10.02 -27.11
N SER A 223 10.68 -9.14 -27.71
CA SER A 223 10.90 -7.78 -27.20
C SER A 223 9.69 -6.90 -27.49
N ARG A 224 9.20 -6.18 -26.49
CA ARG A 224 8.09 -5.23 -26.59
C ARG A 224 8.48 -3.92 -25.91
N LEU A 225 8.26 -2.81 -26.61
CA LEU A 225 8.31 -1.47 -26.02
C LEU A 225 6.90 -1.09 -25.57
N LEU A 226 6.76 -0.71 -24.29
CA LEU A 226 5.58 -0.01 -23.81
C LEU A 226 5.89 1.48 -23.81
N GLU A 227 5.33 2.19 -24.79
CA GLU A 227 5.45 3.64 -24.88
C GLU A 227 4.61 4.31 -23.79
N VAL A 228 5.24 4.55 -22.63
CA VAL A 228 4.58 5.07 -21.44
C VAL A 228 5.19 6.40 -21.01
N ASP A 229 4.34 7.21 -20.39
CA ASP A 229 4.69 8.52 -19.87
C ASP A 229 5.22 8.39 -18.44
N SER A 230 4.80 7.35 -17.71
CA SER A 230 5.26 7.05 -16.36
C SER A 230 5.42 5.55 -16.10
N VAL A 231 6.37 5.19 -15.24
CA VAL A 231 6.60 3.83 -14.73
C VAL A 231 6.51 3.85 -13.21
N VAL A 232 5.52 3.18 -12.62
CA VAL A 232 5.34 3.14 -11.16
C VAL A 232 5.87 1.83 -10.60
N ILE A 233 6.81 1.91 -9.65
CA ILE A 233 7.46 0.75 -9.04
C ILE A 233 6.67 0.25 -7.83
N CYS A 234 6.04 -0.91 -8.00
CA CYS A 234 5.29 -1.66 -6.97
C CYS A 234 5.95 -3.05 -6.71
N ALA A 235 7.28 -3.12 -6.76
CA ALA A 235 8.06 -4.36 -6.79
C ALA A 235 8.34 -4.99 -5.42
N GLY A 236 7.58 -4.62 -4.39
CA GLY A 236 7.75 -5.05 -3.01
C GLY A 236 8.41 -3.99 -2.13
N GLN A 237 8.76 -4.41 -0.92
CA GLN A 237 9.16 -3.53 0.17
C GLN A 237 10.31 -4.17 0.96
N ASP A 238 11.14 -3.33 1.58
CA ASP A 238 12.24 -3.76 2.43
C ASP A 238 12.08 -3.19 3.86
N PRO A 239 12.40 -3.96 4.91
CA PRO A 239 12.32 -3.48 6.30
C PRO A 239 13.20 -2.25 6.58
N VAL A 240 12.73 -1.37 7.45
CA VAL A 240 13.51 -0.25 8.00
C VAL A 240 13.97 -0.65 9.41
N ARG A 241 15.28 -0.82 9.61
CA ARG A 241 15.90 -1.44 10.80
C ARG A 241 17.18 -0.73 11.28
N GLU A 242 17.45 0.46 10.78
CA GLU A 242 18.70 1.21 10.99
C GLU A 242 19.02 1.42 12.48
N LEU A 243 17.98 1.60 13.31
CA LEU A 243 18.14 1.78 14.76
C LEU A 243 18.36 0.49 15.55
N LEU A 244 18.10 -0.69 14.96
CA LEU A 244 18.12 -1.96 15.69
C LEU A 244 19.51 -2.27 16.25
N GLU A 245 20.54 -2.20 15.41
CA GLU A 245 21.90 -2.56 15.80
C GLU A 245 22.51 -1.55 16.78
N PRO A 246 22.40 -0.22 16.57
CA PRO A 246 22.81 0.77 17.57
C PRO A 246 22.15 0.59 18.94
N LEU A 247 20.85 0.29 18.99
CA LEU A 247 20.14 0.08 20.25
C LEU A 247 20.60 -1.20 20.97
N LYS A 248 20.83 -2.29 20.23
CA LYS A 248 21.39 -3.52 20.80
C LYS A 248 22.77 -3.31 21.39
N GLN A 249 23.64 -2.56 20.70
CA GLN A 249 24.98 -2.23 21.17
C GLN A 249 24.95 -1.36 22.44
N ALA A 250 23.92 -0.51 22.57
CA ALA A 250 23.68 0.28 23.78
C ALA A 250 23.03 -0.52 24.94
N GLY A 251 22.77 -1.82 24.76
CA GLY A 251 22.17 -2.68 25.80
C GLY A 251 20.68 -2.47 26.02
N VAL A 252 19.98 -1.79 25.11
CA VAL A 252 18.54 -1.55 25.19
C VAL A 252 17.78 -2.82 24.82
N ALA A 253 16.73 -3.16 25.57
CA ALA A 253 15.85 -4.27 25.22
C ALA A 253 14.95 -3.89 24.04
N VAL A 254 15.25 -4.43 22.85
CA VAL A 254 14.54 -4.08 21.60
C VAL A 254 13.76 -5.25 21.04
N GLN A 255 12.52 -4.98 20.62
CA GLN A 255 11.69 -5.90 19.85
C GLN A 255 11.26 -5.26 18.52
N LEU A 256 11.19 -6.07 17.45
CA LEU A 256 10.70 -5.63 16.14
C LEU A 256 9.25 -6.06 15.96
N ILE A 257 8.44 -5.22 15.30
CA ILE A 257 7.09 -5.57 14.86
C ILE A 257 6.78 -5.06 13.45
N GLY A 258 5.84 -5.73 12.79
CA GLY A 258 5.27 -5.30 11.52
C GLY A 258 6.34 -5.23 10.42
N GLY A 259 6.36 -4.12 9.69
CA GLY A 259 7.26 -3.90 8.55
C GLY A 259 8.74 -4.02 8.89
N ALA A 260 9.09 -3.54 10.07
CA ALA A 260 10.44 -3.59 10.57
C ALA A 260 10.87 -5.02 10.88
N ASP A 261 9.95 -5.91 11.25
CA ASP A 261 10.22 -7.32 11.52
C ASP A 261 10.24 -8.16 10.23
N GLU A 262 9.20 -8.10 9.41
CA GLU A 262 9.13 -8.83 8.15
C GLU A 262 8.28 -8.08 7.15
N ALA A 263 8.88 -7.67 6.03
CA ALA A 263 8.18 -6.96 4.94
C ALA A 263 7.50 -7.91 3.94
N ALA A 264 8.00 -9.14 3.81
CA ALA A 264 7.46 -10.10 2.86
C ALA A 264 6.04 -10.52 3.27
N GLU A 265 5.09 -10.35 2.36
CA GLU A 265 3.66 -10.66 2.58
C GLU A 265 3.06 -9.99 3.83
N LEU A 266 3.64 -8.87 4.28
CA LEU A 266 3.09 -8.13 5.40
C LEU A 266 1.77 -7.48 5.00
N ASP A 267 0.75 -7.74 5.80
CA ASP A 267 -0.47 -6.96 5.80
C ASP A 267 -0.70 -6.27 7.14
N ALA A 268 -1.67 -5.36 7.17
CA ALA A 268 -2.03 -4.65 8.38
C ALA A 268 -2.51 -5.60 9.50
N LYS A 269 -3.13 -6.74 9.15
CA LYS A 269 -3.58 -7.73 10.12
C LYS A 269 -2.39 -8.30 10.90
N ARG A 270 -1.35 -8.76 10.21
CA ARG A 270 -0.13 -9.30 10.84
C ARG A 270 0.57 -8.22 11.67
N ALA A 271 0.69 -6.99 11.15
CA ALA A 271 1.32 -5.90 11.90
C ALA A 271 0.56 -5.55 13.20
N ILE A 272 -0.77 -5.47 13.14
CA ILE A 272 -1.62 -5.21 14.31
C ILE A 272 -1.56 -6.38 15.29
N GLU A 273 -1.63 -7.62 14.81
CA GLU A 273 -1.54 -8.82 15.63
C GLU A 273 -0.20 -8.90 16.37
N GLN A 274 0.93 -8.79 15.66
CA GLN A 274 2.27 -8.82 16.26
C GLN A 274 2.42 -7.74 17.33
N GLY A 275 2.06 -6.49 17.01
CA GLY A 275 2.12 -5.39 17.97
C GLY A 275 1.24 -5.62 19.21
N THR A 276 0.06 -6.21 19.02
CA THR A 276 -0.84 -6.56 20.13
C THR A 276 -0.26 -7.67 21.00
N ARG A 277 0.27 -8.74 20.40
CA ARG A 277 0.86 -9.89 21.12
C ARG A 277 2.09 -9.48 21.93
N ILE A 278 2.99 -8.72 21.32
CA ILE A 278 4.20 -8.22 22.01
C ILE A 278 3.81 -7.38 23.21
N ALA A 279 2.92 -6.40 23.04
CA ALA A 279 2.49 -5.55 24.14
C ALA A 279 1.72 -6.31 25.23
N ALA A 280 1.04 -7.41 24.90
CA ALA A 280 0.36 -8.25 25.89
C ALA A 280 1.34 -9.10 26.73
N GLY A 281 2.54 -9.37 26.21
CA GLY A 281 3.60 -10.11 26.90
C GLY A 281 4.58 -9.23 27.71
N LEU A 282 4.44 -7.91 27.63
CA LEU A 282 5.19 -6.95 28.47
C LEU A 282 4.66 -6.91 29.91
#